data_AF-A0A1F8TUD1-F1
#
_entry.id   AF-A0A1F8TUD1-F1
#
_cell.length_a   1.000
_cell.length_b   1.000
_cell.length_c   1.000
_cell.angle_alpha   90.00
_cell.angle_beta   90.00
_cell.angle_gamma   90.00
#
_symmetry.space_group_name_H-M   'P 1'
#
loop_
_entity.id
_entity.type
_entity.pdbx_description
1 polymer ?
#
loop_
_entity_poly.entity_id
_entity_poly.type
_entity_poly.pdbx_seq_one_letter_code
_entity_poly.pdbx_strand_id
1 'polypeptide(L)'
;MKSNPNRLWLVAVALGWAFDFLFWKHAPGVNFAIYVVMCLVGGMYLLLGVEKTRPARDALWLLIPILFFATVTFVRAEPLTAFLAHFLTLFLLGVFVITYLGGRWVWYGLWDYVTGFLKLGGNMLVKPLTFSAEVRKESAERGDPPKRSAWPVVRGLIIALPIVAIFAALLSSADAVFEKGLHDFLYALNLDNLPELIFRLCYILVGAYLLAGVFLHAATQSKDETLLNGQKSVLGQFLGFTESAIVLGSVAILFVSFVVVQFQYFFGGQANIHIDGYTFSEYARRGFGELVAVAFFSLLLILGFGAVTRRESETQRKTFSALSVGIVALVLVMLVSAYRRLVLYETAYGFSE
;
A
#
# COMPACT_ATOMS: atom_id res chain seq x y z
N MET A 1 22.70 -0.04 6.52
CA MET A 1 21.45 -0.82 6.31
C MET A 1 21.61 -2.05 5.41
N LYS A 2 22.49 -2.04 4.39
CA LYS A 2 22.67 -3.19 3.46
C LYS A 2 23.13 -4.50 4.13
N SER A 3 23.82 -4.43 5.27
CA SER A 3 24.28 -5.61 6.02
C SER A 3 23.17 -6.40 6.70
N ASN A 4 22.01 -5.79 7.01
CA ASN A 4 20.87 -6.43 7.66
C ASN A 4 19.55 -5.76 7.23
N PRO A 5 19.11 -5.97 5.97
CA PRO A 5 17.92 -5.32 5.40
C PRO A 5 16.62 -5.62 6.18
N ASN A 6 16.54 -6.79 6.81
CA ASN A 6 15.36 -7.20 7.59
C ASN A 6 15.11 -6.29 8.80
N ARG A 7 16.17 -5.72 9.42
CA ARG A 7 16.00 -4.85 10.60
C ARG A 7 15.31 -3.53 10.25
N LEU A 8 15.57 -2.97 9.06
CA LEU A 8 14.89 -1.76 8.58
C LEU A 8 13.38 -2.00 8.48
N TRP A 9 12.99 -3.06 7.77
CA TRP A 9 11.58 -3.40 7.56
C TRP A 9 10.87 -3.78 8.86
N LEU A 10 11.53 -4.51 9.77
CA LEU A 10 10.97 -4.83 11.08
C LEU A 10 10.67 -3.58 11.91
N VAL A 11 11.62 -2.64 11.98
CA VAL A 11 11.42 -1.38 12.72
C VAL A 11 10.32 -0.53 12.06
N ALA A 12 10.32 -0.44 10.72
CA ALA A 12 9.31 0.32 10.00
C ALA A 12 7.89 -0.25 10.20
N VAL A 13 7.72 -1.57 10.12
CA VAL A 13 6.43 -2.23 10.37
C VAL A 13 6.02 -2.11 11.84
N ALA A 14 6.95 -2.25 12.78
CA ALA A 14 6.67 -2.06 14.20
C ALA A 14 6.21 -0.62 14.51
N LEU A 15 6.82 0.40 13.88
CA LEU A 15 6.36 1.78 13.99
C LEU A 15 4.99 1.99 13.32
N GLY A 16 4.76 1.40 12.14
CA GLY A 16 3.43 1.43 11.52
C GLY A 16 2.35 0.82 12.43
N TRP A 17 2.65 -0.30 13.10
CA TRP A 17 1.72 -0.94 14.03
C TRP A 17 1.54 -0.13 15.32
N ALA A 18 2.60 0.50 15.82
CA ALA A 18 2.51 1.43 16.94
C ALA A 18 1.63 2.64 16.61
N PHE A 19 1.69 3.15 15.38
CA PHE A 19 0.79 4.21 14.90
C PHE A 19 -0.67 3.77 14.98
N ASP A 20 -0.98 2.59 14.44
CA ASP A 20 -2.32 2.01 14.54
C ASP A 20 -2.79 1.89 16.01
N PHE A 21 -1.96 1.32 16.89
CA PHE A 21 -2.29 1.18 18.30
C PHE A 21 -2.53 2.53 19.01
N LEU A 22 -1.74 3.55 18.68
CA LEU A 22 -1.77 4.85 19.34
C LEU A 22 -2.87 5.78 18.82
N PHE A 23 -3.27 5.68 17.55
CA PHE A 23 -4.20 6.63 16.94
C PHE A 23 -5.56 6.03 16.58
N TRP A 24 -5.68 4.70 16.50
CA TRP A 24 -6.98 4.07 16.21
C TRP A 24 -7.97 4.32 17.36
N LYS A 25 -9.05 5.05 17.07
CA LYS A 25 -10.12 5.40 18.04
C LYS A 25 -9.60 6.19 19.27
N HIS A 26 -8.42 6.81 19.17
CA HIS A 26 -7.80 7.59 20.25
C HIS A 26 -7.45 9.01 19.78
N ALA A 27 -7.58 9.98 20.69
CA ALA A 27 -7.19 11.36 20.40
C ALA A 27 -5.64 11.48 20.34
N PRO A 28 -5.09 12.30 19.42
CA PRO A 28 -3.64 12.44 19.23
C PRO A 28 -2.88 12.79 20.51
N GLY A 29 -3.30 13.82 21.25
CA GLY A 29 -2.76 14.26 22.55
C GLY A 29 -1.36 13.74 22.91
N VAL A 30 -1.30 12.88 23.94
CA VAL A 30 -0.07 12.26 24.45
C VAL A 30 0.48 11.19 23.48
N ASN A 31 -0.42 10.52 22.76
CA ASN A 31 -0.09 9.46 21.82
C ASN A 31 0.82 9.96 20.69
N PHE A 32 0.64 11.21 20.25
CA PHE A 32 1.51 11.87 19.30
C PHE A 32 2.92 12.07 19.83
N ALA A 33 3.08 12.56 21.07
CA ALA A 33 4.38 12.72 21.70
C ALA A 33 5.11 11.37 21.84
N ILE A 34 4.39 10.33 22.28
CA ILE A 34 4.92 8.96 22.38
C ILE A 34 5.39 8.48 21.00
N TYR A 35 4.56 8.65 19.97
CA TYR A 35 4.89 8.21 18.62
C TYR A 35 6.13 8.93 18.04
N VAL A 36 6.26 10.23 18.28
CA VAL A 36 7.44 11.01 17.89
C VAL A 36 8.71 10.47 18.55
N VAL A 37 8.66 10.19 19.86
CA VAL A 37 9.79 9.57 20.58
C VAL A 37 10.11 8.19 20.01
N MET A 38 9.10 7.36 19.73
CA MET A 38 9.31 6.04 19.11
C MET A 38 9.99 6.15 17.74
N CYS A 39 9.59 7.11 16.90
CA CYS A 39 10.21 7.36 15.60
C CYS A 39 11.67 7.79 15.73
N LEU A 40 11.98 8.68 16.68
CA LEU A 40 13.35 9.13 16.96
C LEU A 40 14.23 7.98 17.47
N VAL A 41 13.73 7.19 18.44
CA VAL A 41 14.44 6.03 18.99
C VAL A 41 14.66 4.96 17.91
N GLY A 42 13.64 4.64 17.11
CA GLY A 42 13.73 3.68 16.01
C GLY A 42 14.73 4.12 14.93
N GLY A 43 14.68 5.40 14.54
CA GLY A 43 15.63 6.00 13.61
C GLY A 43 17.06 5.98 14.13
N MET A 44 17.28 6.41 15.39
CA MET A 44 18.59 6.37 16.04
C MET A 44 19.14 4.94 16.16
N TYR A 45 18.31 3.97 16.56
CA TYR A 45 18.70 2.57 16.63
C TYR A 45 19.19 2.03 15.27
N LEU A 46 18.47 2.35 14.19
CA LEU A 46 18.86 1.93 12.85
C LEU A 46 20.16 2.62 12.36
N LEU A 47 20.24 3.94 12.51
CA LEU A 47 21.34 4.74 11.97
C LEU A 47 22.63 4.55 12.78
N LEU A 48 22.57 4.62 14.12
CA LEU A 48 23.72 4.40 15.00
C LEU A 48 24.09 2.92 15.16
N GLY A 49 23.09 2.05 15.34
CA GLY A 49 23.30 0.65 15.69
C GLY A 49 23.64 -0.25 14.52
N VAL A 50 23.03 -0.02 13.35
CA VAL A 50 23.19 -0.90 12.17
C VAL A 50 24.19 -0.33 11.16
N GLU A 51 24.18 0.98 10.96
CA GLU A 51 24.99 1.64 9.93
C GLU A 51 26.19 2.40 10.49
N LYS A 52 26.26 2.57 11.82
CA LYS A 52 27.28 3.35 12.54
C LYS A 52 27.40 4.79 12.04
N THR A 53 26.35 5.31 11.40
CA THR A 53 26.27 6.70 10.92
C THR A 53 25.82 7.58 12.07
N ARG A 54 26.80 8.24 12.70
CA ARG A 54 26.54 9.15 13.81
C ARG A 54 25.93 10.45 13.28
N PRO A 55 24.89 10.99 13.96
CA PRO A 55 24.36 12.29 13.61
C PRO A 55 25.41 13.37 13.83
N ALA A 56 25.34 14.44 13.03
CA ALA A 56 26.11 15.64 13.32
C ALA A 56 25.71 16.20 14.69
N ARG A 57 26.69 16.68 15.46
CA ARG A 57 26.43 17.24 16.81
C ARG A 57 25.42 18.39 16.76
N ASP A 58 25.47 19.18 15.69
CA ASP A 58 24.59 20.33 15.49
C ASP A 58 23.15 19.92 15.17
N ALA A 59 22.94 18.77 14.52
CA ALA A 59 21.61 18.22 14.26
C ALA A 59 20.94 17.71 15.56
N LEU A 60 21.73 17.24 16.54
CA LEU A 60 21.17 16.77 17.83
C LEU A 60 20.50 17.89 18.63
N TRP A 61 20.90 19.15 18.42
CA TRP A 61 20.24 20.29 19.07
C TRP A 61 18.78 20.44 18.64
N LEU A 62 18.38 19.95 17.46
CA LEU A 62 16.98 19.95 17.01
C LEU A 62 16.09 19.02 17.84
N LEU A 63 16.65 18.06 18.58
CA LEU A 63 15.85 17.17 19.44
C LEU A 63 15.14 17.95 20.55
N ILE A 64 15.76 19.02 21.06
CA ILE A 64 15.18 19.86 22.13
C ILE A 64 13.88 20.53 21.68
N PRO A 65 13.84 21.33 20.59
CA PRO A 65 12.61 21.93 20.12
C PRO A 65 11.60 20.89 19.61
N ILE A 66 12.02 19.77 19.04
CA ILE A 66 11.11 18.67 18.66
C ILE A 66 10.37 18.14 19.88
N LEU A 67 11.09 17.79 20.96
CA LEU A 67 10.48 17.26 22.18
C LEU A 67 9.64 18.31 22.90
N PHE A 68 10.05 19.58 22.86
CA PHE A 68 9.26 20.68 23.40
C PHE A 68 7.90 20.79 22.69
N PHE A 69 7.88 20.91 21.36
CA PHE A 69 6.60 21.04 20.63
C PHE A 69 5.77 19.76 20.69
N ALA A 70 6.40 18.58 20.71
CA ALA A 70 5.70 17.32 20.97
C ALA A 70 5.04 17.30 22.36
N THR A 71 5.64 17.94 23.36
CA THR A 71 5.03 18.06 24.70
C THR A 71 3.85 19.03 24.70
N VAL A 72 3.95 20.12 23.95
CA VAL A 72 2.87 21.12 23.84
C VAL A 72 1.57 20.51 23.29
N THR A 73 1.63 19.48 22.43
CA THR A 73 0.44 18.84 21.84
C THR A 73 -0.51 18.20 22.85
N PHE A 74 -0.04 17.87 24.06
CA PHE A 74 -0.87 17.32 25.12
C PHE A 74 -1.02 18.23 26.35
N VAL A 75 -0.14 19.22 26.52
CA VAL A 75 -0.24 20.21 27.61
C VAL A 75 -1.26 21.30 27.29
N ARG A 76 -1.45 21.63 26.00
CA ARG A 76 -2.39 22.68 25.56
C ARG A 76 -3.43 22.12 24.60
N ALA A 77 -4.70 22.25 24.98
CA ALA A 77 -5.85 21.84 24.16
C ALA A 77 -6.40 22.97 23.27
N GLU A 78 -5.83 24.18 23.32
CA GLU A 78 -6.27 25.29 22.48
C GLU A 78 -6.00 24.96 20.99
N PRO A 79 -7.02 25.03 20.10
CA PRO A 79 -6.92 24.48 18.75
C PRO A 79 -5.76 25.03 17.90
N LEU A 80 -5.51 26.34 17.94
CA LEU A 80 -4.44 26.96 17.15
C LEU A 80 -3.06 26.52 17.66
N THR A 81 -2.87 26.54 18.97
CA THR A 81 -1.64 26.12 19.65
C THR A 81 -1.35 24.64 19.41
N ALA A 82 -2.38 23.79 19.52
CA ALA A 82 -2.25 22.36 19.25
C ALA A 82 -1.89 22.13 17.77
N PHE A 83 -2.59 22.77 16.83
CA PHE A 83 -2.28 22.68 15.40
C PHE A 83 -0.83 23.09 15.11
N LEU A 84 -0.40 24.23 15.65
CA LEU A 84 0.95 24.76 15.44
C LEU A 84 2.02 23.86 16.05
N ALA A 85 1.75 23.25 17.22
CA ALA A 85 2.64 22.29 17.84
C ALA A 85 2.81 21.01 17.01
N HIS A 86 1.72 20.45 16.46
CA HIS A 86 1.81 19.31 15.55
C HIS A 86 2.61 19.66 14.28
N PHE A 87 2.29 20.81 13.67
CA PHE A 87 2.97 21.28 12.46
C PHE A 87 4.47 21.49 12.69
N LEU A 88 4.83 22.23 13.74
CA LEU A 88 6.24 22.51 14.07
C LEU A 88 7.01 21.24 14.43
N THR A 89 6.38 20.29 15.13
CA THR A 89 7.01 19.00 15.44
C THR A 89 7.34 18.21 14.15
N LEU A 90 6.38 18.11 13.22
CA LEU A 90 6.58 17.43 11.94
C LEU A 90 7.60 18.15 11.05
N PHE A 91 7.55 19.48 11.00
CA PHE A 91 8.50 20.30 10.27
C PHE A 91 9.93 20.09 10.80
N LEU A 92 10.13 20.20 12.11
CA LEU A 92 11.44 20.02 12.74
C LEU A 92 11.96 18.58 12.60
N LEU A 93 11.09 17.57 12.63
CA LEU A 93 11.47 16.19 12.29
C LEU A 93 11.98 16.08 10.85
N GLY A 94 11.31 16.74 9.89
CA GLY A 94 11.77 16.81 8.51
C GLY A 94 13.14 17.47 8.38
N VAL A 95 13.34 18.61 9.05
CA VAL A 95 14.64 19.29 9.10
C VAL A 95 15.73 18.41 9.72
N PHE A 96 15.42 17.71 10.80
CA PHE A 96 16.35 16.78 11.46
C PHE A 96 16.77 15.65 10.51
N VAL A 97 15.83 15.10 9.73
CA VAL A 97 16.12 14.06 8.73
C VAL A 97 17.01 14.59 7.60
N ILE A 98 16.71 15.76 7.05
CA ILE A 98 17.46 16.39 5.96
C ILE A 98 18.90 16.68 6.41
N THR A 99 19.07 17.15 7.65
CA THR A 99 20.36 17.60 8.19
C THR A 99 21.07 16.55 9.04
N TYR A 100 20.57 15.31 9.08
CA TYR A 100 21.05 14.26 9.98
C TYR A 100 22.58 14.05 9.92
N LEU A 101 23.17 14.02 8.72
CA LEU A 101 24.63 13.91 8.54
C LEU A 101 25.35 15.26 8.35
N GLY A 102 24.70 16.25 7.74
CA GLY A 102 25.29 17.56 7.44
C GLY A 102 25.39 18.51 8.64
N GLY A 103 24.38 18.53 9.52
CA GLY A 103 24.35 19.36 10.73
C GLY A 103 24.18 20.86 10.53
N ARG A 104 24.18 21.38 9.29
CA ARG A 104 24.21 22.83 9.00
C ARG A 104 22.84 23.51 8.96
N TRP A 105 21.89 23.04 9.76
CA TRP A 105 20.50 23.56 9.72
C TRP A 105 20.41 25.07 9.99
N VAL A 106 21.31 25.64 10.81
CA VAL A 106 21.34 27.08 11.12
C VAL A 106 21.74 27.95 9.91
N TRP A 107 22.46 27.37 8.95
CA TRP A 107 23.01 28.08 7.78
C TRP A 107 22.18 27.90 6.51
N TYR A 108 21.09 27.13 6.58
CA TYR A 108 20.21 26.88 5.43
C TYR A 108 19.37 28.12 5.08
N GLY A 109 19.35 28.47 3.80
CA GLY A 109 18.40 29.43 3.27
C GLY A 109 17.00 28.82 3.14
N LEU A 110 15.97 29.66 2.97
CA LEU A 110 14.59 29.19 2.75
C LEU A 110 14.49 28.21 1.56
N TRP A 111 15.26 28.44 0.50
CA TRP A 111 15.32 27.57 -0.66
C TRP A 111 15.93 26.19 -0.37
N ASP A 112 16.87 26.09 0.56
CA ASP A 112 17.47 24.82 0.96
C ASP A 112 16.47 23.95 1.71
N TYR A 113 15.62 24.56 2.54
CA TYR A 113 14.50 23.88 3.17
C TYR A 113 13.51 23.35 2.14
N VAL A 114 13.05 24.21 1.21
CA VAL A 114 12.09 23.80 0.17
C VAL A 114 12.65 22.64 -0.66
N THR A 115 13.88 22.75 -1.16
CA THR A 115 14.49 21.67 -1.95
C THR A 115 14.78 20.42 -1.12
N GLY A 116 15.15 20.57 0.15
CA GLY A 116 15.33 19.48 1.10
C GLY A 116 14.04 18.69 1.32
N PHE A 117 12.91 19.37 1.55
CA PHE A 117 11.61 18.73 1.72
C PHE A 117 11.12 18.07 0.43
N LEU A 118 11.32 18.68 -0.74
CA LEU A 118 10.99 18.06 -2.04
C LEU A 118 11.82 16.80 -2.28
N LYS A 119 13.13 16.85 -2.01
CA LYS A 119 14.02 15.69 -2.09
C LYS A 119 13.62 14.61 -1.09
N LEU A 120 13.24 14.98 0.13
CA LEU A 120 12.76 14.03 1.14
C LEU A 120 11.50 13.33 0.65
N GLY A 121 10.49 14.07 0.19
CA GLY A 121 9.24 13.52 -0.34
C GLY A 121 9.46 12.57 -1.52
N GLY A 122 10.28 12.97 -2.50
CA GLY A 122 10.63 12.10 -3.63
C GLY A 122 11.38 10.83 -3.19
N ASN A 123 12.34 10.97 -2.27
CA ASN A 123 13.11 9.84 -1.76
C ASN A 123 12.29 8.90 -0.87
N MET A 124 11.29 9.40 -0.14
CA MET A 124 10.38 8.57 0.64
C MET A 124 9.63 7.57 -0.25
N LEU A 125 9.33 7.96 -1.48
CA LEU A 125 8.65 7.12 -2.46
C LEU A 125 9.60 6.20 -3.21
N VAL A 126 10.78 6.67 -3.60
CA VAL A 126 11.68 5.94 -4.51
C VAL A 126 12.68 5.04 -3.78
N LYS A 127 13.26 5.49 -2.65
CA LYS A 127 14.37 4.78 -2.00
C LYS A 127 14.03 3.40 -1.47
N PRO A 128 12.85 3.14 -0.87
CA PRO A 128 12.52 1.78 -0.44
C PRO A 128 12.56 0.79 -1.61
N LEU A 129 12.12 1.19 -2.81
CA LEU A 129 12.16 0.36 -4.02
C LEU A 129 13.60 0.11 -4.46
N THR A 130 14.39 1.16 -4.64
CA THR A 130 15.76 1.04 -5.12
C THR A 130 16.64 0.27 -4.14
N PHE A 131 16.47 0.50 -2.83
CA PHE A 131 17.17 -0.26 -1.78
C PHE A 131 16.85 -1.75 -1.83
N SER A 132 15.57 -2.11 -1.98
CA SER A 132 15.17 -3.52 -2.08
C SER A 132 15.73 -4.20 -3.34
N ALA A 133 15.79 -3.48 -4.45
CA ALA A 133 16.38 -3.95 -5.70
C ALA A 133 17.91 -4.12 -5.59
N GLU A 134 18.60 -3.16 -4.98
CA GLU A 134 20.05 -3.19 -4.77
C GLU A 134 20.48 -4.33 -3.85
N VAL A 135 19.82 -4.49 -2.70
CA VAL A 135 20.10 -5.59 -1.75
C VAL A 135 19.95 -6.94 -2.43
N ARG A 136 18.90 -7.11 -3.23
CA ARG A 136 18.63 -8.37 -3.93
C ARG A 136 19.62 -8.64 -5.06
N LYS A 137 20.07 -7.59 -5.77
CA LYS A 137 21.12 -7.69 -6.78
C LYS A 137 22.45 -8.10 -6.16
N GLU A 138 22.83 -7.48 -5.04
CA GLU A 138 24.06 -7.79 -4.33
C GLU A 138 24.06 -9.22 -3.76
N SER A 139 22.92 -9.70 -3.24
CA SER A 139 22.77 -11.11 -2.85
C SER A 139 22.89 -12.09 -4.02
N ALA A 140 22.36 -11.74 -5.19
CA ALA A 140 22.48 -12.56 -6.40
C ALA A 140 23.93 -12.62 -6.91
N GLU A 141 24.66 -11.51 -6.89
CA GLU A 141 26.08 -11.44 -7.26
C GLU A 141 26.98 -12.20 -6.29
N ARG A 142 26.61 -12.28 -5.01
CA ARG A 142 27.33 -13.08 -3.98
C ARG A 142 27.10 -14.58 -4.10
N GLY A 143 26.19 -15.03 -4.98
CA GLY A 143 25.89 -16.46 -5.16
C GLY A 143 25.22 -17.11 -3.95
N ASP A 144 24.59 -16.32 -3.07
CA ASP A 144 23.89 -16.87 -1.91
C ASP A 144 22.74 -17.77 -2.38
N PRO A 145 22.66 -19.02 -1.88
CA PRO A 145 21.58 -19.92 -2.27
C PRO A 145 20.24 -19.28 -1.89
N PRO A 146 19.21 -19.34 -2.78
CA PRO A 146 17.90 -18.79 -2.46
C PRO A 146 17.35 -19.53 -1.24
N LYS A 147 17.36 -18.87 -0.08
CA LYS A 147 16.78 -19.42 1.15
C LYS A 147 15.32 -19.74 0.85
N ARG A 148 14.98 -21.04 0.84
CA ARG A 148 13.60 -21.53 0.78
C ARG A 148 12.89 -21.03 2.04
N SER A 149 12.24 -19.89 1.93
CA SER A 149 11.51 -19.25 3.01
C SER A 149 10.08 -19.07 2.56
N ALA A 150 9.12 -19.33 3.45
CA ALA A 150 7.71 -19.01 3.22
C ALA A 150 7.45 -17.49 3.16
N TRP A 151 8.45 -16.68 3.48
CA TRP A 151 8.35 -15.22 3.55
C TRP A 151 7.85 -14.53 2.27
N PRO A 152 8.28 -14.90 1.05
CA PRO A 152 7.72 -14.33 -0.18
C PRO A 152 6.23 -14.65 -0.35
N VAL A 153 5.77 -15.82 0.14
CA VAL A 153 4.36 -16.21 0.09
C VAL A 153 3.53 -15.34 1.03
N VAL A 154 3.97 -15.21 2.28
CA VAL A 154 3.31 -14.35 3.27
C VAL A 154 3.25 -12.90 2.79
N ARG A 155 4.36 -12.39 2.23
CA ARG A 155 4.41 -11.04 1.64
C ARG A 155 3.45 -10.88 0.48
N GLY A 156 3.40 -11.86 -0.43
CA GLY A 156 2.45 -11.88 -1.54
C GLY A 156 1.00 -11.84 -1.06
N LEU A 157 0.66 -12.61 -0.03
CA LEU A 157 -0.68 -12.66 0.54
C LEU A 157 -1.07 -11.32 1.22
N ILE A 158 -0.16 -10.71 1.96
CA ILE A 158 -0.36 -9.40 2.59
C ILE A 158 -0.64 -8.32 1.54
N ILE A 159 0.06 -8.36 0.39
CA ILE A 159 -0.16 -7.42 -0.72
C ILE A 159 -1.46 -7.74 -1.47
N ALA A 160 -1.80 -9.02 -1.62
CA ALA A 160 -3.00 -9.46 -2.33
C ALA A 160 -4.28 -9.06 -1.59
N LEU A 161 -4.27 -9.18 -0.26
CA LEU A 161 -5.43 -8.96 0.61
C LEU A 161 -6.15 -7.61 0.37
N PRO A 162 -5.48 -6.44 0.36
CA PRO A 162 -6.16 -5.17 0.09
C PRO A 162 -6.63 -5.01 -1.35
N ILE A 163 -5.90 -5.57 -2.32
CA ILE A 163 -6.28 -5.53 -3.74
C ILE A 163 -7.55 -6.36 -3.95
N VAL A 164 -7.57 -7.57 -3.41
CA VAL A 164 -8.73 -8.48 -3.44
C VAL A 164 -9.92 -7.84 -2.73
N ALA A 165 -9.72 -7.15 -1.61
CA ALA A 165 -10.80 -6.46 -0.90
C ALA A 165 -11.45 -5.35 -1.76
N ILE A 166 -10.65 -4.54 -2.46
CA ILE A 166 -11.17 -3.51 -3.38
C ILE A 166 -12.00 -4.15 -4.49
N PHE A 167 -11.49 -5.21 -5.12
CA PHE A 167 -12.25 -5.92 -6.15
C PHE A 167 -13.51 -6.60 -5.61
N ALA A 168 -13.44 -7.20 -4.42
CA ALA A 168 -14.59 -7.84 -3.79
C ALA A 168 -15.69 -6.82 -3.46
N ALA A 169 -15.31 -5.62 -2.99
CA ALA A 169 -16.24 -4.52 -2.77
C ALA A 169 -16.89 -4.03 -4.08
N LEU A 170 -16.11 -3.86 -5.15
CA LEU A 170 -16.66 -3.48 -6.46
C LEU A 170 -17.62 -4.54 -7.02
N LEU A 171 -17.26 -5.82 -6.90
CA LEU A 171 -18.10 -6.93 -7.37
C LEU A 171 -19.36 -7.09 -6.51
N SER A 172 -19.27 -6.89 -5.20
CA SER A 172 -20.41 -6.85 -4.28
C SER A 172 -21.36 -5.70 -4.62
N SER A 173 -20.84 -4.53 -4.95
CA SER A 173 -21.66 -3.41 -5.40
C SER A 173 -22.33 -3.67 -6.76
N ALA A 174 -21.74 -4.54 -7.58
CA ALA A 174 -22.23 -4.84 -8.92
C ALA A 174 -23.34 -5.89 -8.99
N ASP A 175 -23.43 -6.77 -8.00
CA ASP A 175 -24.34 -7.89 -8.00
C ASP A 175 -24.78 -8.27 -6.58
N ALA A 176 -26.10 -8.15 -6.32
CA ALA A 176 -26.68 -8.41 -5.00
C ALA A 176 -26.57 -9.88 -4.57
N VAL A 177 -26.54 -10.82 -5.52
CA VAL A 177 -26.36 -12.26 -5.21
C VAL A 177 -24.94 -12.50 -4.72
N PHE A 178 -23.96 -11.88 -5.38
CA PHE A 178 -22.58 -11.93 -4.93
C PHE A 178 -22.37 -11.21 -3.59
N GLU A 179 -23.01 -10.06 -3.37
CA GLU A 179 -23.01 -9.35 -2.09
C GLU A 179 -23.48 -10.24 -0.94
N LYS A 180 -24.65 -10.88 -1.10
CA LYS A 180 -25.19 -11.79 -0.11
C LYS A 180 -24.27 -12.98 0.14
N GLY A 181 -23.77 -13.62 -0.92
CA GLY A 181 -22.84 -14.74 -0.79
C GLY A 181 -21.52 -14.35 -0.10
N LEU A 182 -20.99 -13.15 -0.37
CA LEU A 182 -19.80 -12.62 0.30
C LEU A 182 -20.08 -12.36 1.79
N HIS A 183 -21.24 -11.76 2.12
CA HIS A 183 -21.65 -11.51 3.49
C HIS A 183 -21.80 -12.82 4.28
N ASP A 184 -22.52 -13.80 3.73
CA ASP A 184 -22.71 -15.12 4.34
C ASP A 184 -21.37 -15.84 4.56
N PHE A 185 -20.44 -15.74 3.61
CA PHE A 185 -19.09 -16.31 3.73
C PHE A 185 -18.27 -15.64 4.85
N LEU A 186 -18.29 -14.31 4.94
CA LEU A 186 -17.59 -13.58 5.99
C LEU A 186 -18.16 -13.89 7.38
N TYR A 187 -19.48 -13.95 7.49
CA TYR A 187 -20.18 -14.30 8.72
C TYR A 187 -19.86 -15.74 9.15
N ALA A 188 -19.89 -16.70 8.23
CA ALA A 188 -19.55 -18.10 8.52
C ALA A 188 -18.11 -18.30 9.04
N LEU A 189 -17.20 -17.40 8.67
CA LEU A 189 -15.81 -17.39 9.15
C LEU A 189 -15.59 -16.52 10.40
N ASN A 190 -16.65 -15.90 10.96
CA ASN A 190 -16.57 -14.89 12.03
C ASN A 190 -15.62 -13.72 11.67
N LEU A 191 -15.63 -13.30 10.41
CA LEU A 191 -14.75 -12.25 9.87
C LEU A 191 -15.46 -10.91 9.71
N ASP A 192 -16.43 -10.58 10.55
CA ASP A 192 -17.16 -9.30 10.44
C ASP A 192 -16.25 -8.07 10.53
N ASN A 193 -15.10 -8.21 11.19
CA ASN A 193 -14.07 -7.17 11.33
C ASN A 193 -13.03 -7.15 10.19
N LEU A 194 -13.15 -8.01 9.15
CA LEU A 194 -12.17 -8.07 8.04
C LEU A 194 -11.99 -6.72 7.35
N PRO A 195 -13.06 -5.96 7.01
CA PRO A 195 -12.92 -4.65 6.36
C PRO A 195 -12.11 -3.66 7.21
N GLU A 196 -12.38 -3.60 8.53
CA GLU A 196 -11.60 -2.78 9.47
C GLU A 196 -10.14 -3.23 9.48
N LEU A 197 -9.88 -4.54 9.54
CA LEU A 197 -8.53 -5.09 9.56
C LEU A 197 -7.76 -4.81 8.26
N ILE A 198 -8.39 -4.95 7.09
CA ILE A 198 -7.80 -4.61 5.78
C ILE A 198 -7.39 -3.15 5.77
N PHE A 199 -8.31 -2.27 6.16
CA PHE A 199 -8.06 -0.82 6.18
C PHE A 199 -6.89 -0.48 7.09
N ARG A 200 -6.88 -1.06 8.30
CA ARG A 200 -5.78 -0.90 9.27
C ARG A 200 -4.46 -1.39 8.72
N LEU A 201 -4.45 -2.58 8.15
CA LEU A 201 -3.26 -3.17 7.54
C LEU A 201 -2.72 -2.30 6.38
N CYS A 202 -3.61 -1.77 5.52
CA CYS A 202 -3.22 -0.89 4.42
C CYS A 202 -2.45 0.32 4.90
N TYR A 203 -3.01 1.11 5.82
CA TYR A 203 -2.32 2.33 6.26
C TYR A 203 -1.07 2.02 7.08
N ILE A 204 -1.04 0.91 7.83
CA ILE A 204 0.17 0.44 8.53
C ILE A 204 1.29 0.18 7.52
N LEU A 205 0.99 -0.52 6.43
CA LEU A 205 1.98 -0.86 5.39
C LEU A 205 2.45 0.38 4.63
N VAL A 206 1.54 1.30 4.28
CA VAL A 206 1.88 2.57 3.64
C VAL A 206 2.74 3.43 4.57
N GLY A 207 2.35 3.55 5.84
CA GLY A 207 3.12 4.29 6.86
C GLY A 207 4.52 3.70 7.07
N ALA A 208 4.62 2.38 7.20
CA ALA A 208 5.90 1.67 7.30
C ALA A 208 6.77 1.89 6.07
N TYR A 209 6.19 1.83 4.87
CA TYR A 209 6.91 2.07 3.62
C TYR A 209 7.50 3.49 3.56
N LEU A 210 6.70 4.50 3.90
CA LEU A 210 7.14 5.90 3.91
C LEU A 210 8.22 6.14 4.98
N LEU A 211 8.06 5.59 6.18
CA LEU A 211 9.07 5.66 7.24
C LEU A 211 10.40 5.00 6.83
N ALA A 212 10.34 3.85 6.17
CA ALA A 212 11.54 3.21 5.63
C ALA A 212 12.28 4.14 4.65
N GLY A 213 11.53 4.88 3.82
CA GLY A 213 12.07 5.89 2.91
C GLY A 213 12.72 7.06 3.63
N VAL A 214 12.11 7.55 4.72
CA VAL A 214 12.69 8.59 5.59
C VAL A 214 14.03 8.14 6.19
N PHE A 215 14.06 6.93 6.76
CA PHE A 215 15.29 6.40 7.37
C PHE A 215 16.38 6.16 6.33
N LEU A 216 16.03 5.65 5.15
CA LEU A 216 16.97 5.47 4.03
C LEU A 216 17.50 6.81 3.50
N HIS A 217 16.68 7.87 3.49
CA HIS A 217 17.13 9.21 3.15
C HIS A 217 18.16 9.72 4.16
N ALA A 218 17.83 9.67 5.46
CA ALA A 218 18.71 10.07 6.55
C ALA A 218 20.05 9.30 6.56
N ALA A 219 20.03 8.02 6.19
CA ALA A 219 21.19 7.15 6.13
C ALA A 219 22.21 7.52 5.03
N THR A 220 21.74 7.94 3.86
CA THR A 220 22.55 7.91 2.63
C THR A 220 22.74 9.25 1.94
N GLN A 221 21.83 10.23 2.14
CA GLN A 221 21.89 11.50 1.40
C GLN A 221 21.66 12.76 2.23
N SER A 222 21.66 12.67 3.56
CA SER A 222 21.67 13.87 4.42
C SER A 222 23.05 14.53 4.53
N LYS A 223 23.99 14.22 3.61
CA LYS A 223 25.30 14.90 3.49
C LYS A 223 25.14 16.11 2.58
N ASP A 224 25.60 17.27 3.04
CA ASP A 224 25.76 18.48 2.21
C ASP A 224 26.87 18.24 1.19
N GLU A 225 26.52 17.67 0.02
CA GLU A 225 27.04 18.07 -1.30
C GLU A 225 26.61 17.12 -2.43
N THR A 226 26.28 17.78 -3.55
CA THR A 226 26.32 17.33 -4.95
C THR A 226 25.43 16.17 -5.40
N LEU A 227 24.46 16.56 -6.23
CA LEU A 227 23.67 15.77 -7.16
C LEU A 227 24.57 15.12 -8.23
N LEU A 228 25.35 14.10 -7.87
CA LEU A 228 26.06 13.29 -8.85
C LEU A 228 26.04 11.83 -8.39
N ASN A 229 25.04 11.08 -8.86
CA ASN A 229 25.26 9.71 -9.28
C ASN A 229 24.05 9.19 -10.08
N GLY A 230 24.28 9.08 -11.39
CA GLY A 230 23.69 8.12 -12.33
C GLY A 230 22.18 7.92 -12.26
N GLN A 231 21.47 8.52 -13.23
CA GLN A 231 20.23 7.96 -13.75
C GLN A 231 20.47 6.48 -14.11
N LYS A 232 20.13 5.58 -13.19
CA LYS A 232 19.87 4.18 -13.48
C LYS A 232 18.38 3.98 -13.31
N SER A 233 17.74 3.58 -14.41
CA SER A 233 16.33 3.19 -14.59
C SER A 233 15.42 3.40 -13.38
N VAL A 234 14.51 4.36 -13.49
CA VAL A 234 13.60 4.85 -12.44
C VAL A 234 12.60 3.78 -11.95
N LEU A 235 12.53 2.63 -12.61
CA LEU A 235 11.72 1.47 -12.20
C LEU A 235 12.57 0.20 -12.25
N GLY A 236 13.34 -0.04 -11.19
CA GLY A 236 13.90 -1.37 -10.96
C GLY A 236 12.78 -2.36 -10.68
N GLN A 237 12.79 -3.53 -11.32
CA GLN A 237 11.85 -4.63 -11.08
C GLN A 237 12.02 -5.16 -9.65
N PHE A 238 11.29 -4.59 -8.69
CA PHE A 238 11.49 -4.84 -7.26
C PHE A 238 10.68 -6.02 -6.73
N LEU A 239 9.54 -6.33 -7.37
CA LEU A 239 8.63 -7.38 -6.91
C LEU A 239 9.04 -8.74 -7.50
N GLY A 240 9.14 -9.75 -6.64
CA GLY A 240 9.44 -11.11 -7.04
C GLY A 240 8.26 -11.78 -7.73
N PHE A 241 8.55 -12.71 -8.64
CA PHE A 241 7.53 -13.48 -9.35
C PHE A 241 6.49 -14.13 -8.43
N THR A 242 6.91 -14.69 -7.29
CA THR A 242 6.01 -15.36 -6.33
C THR A 242 4.97 -14.40 -5.74
N GLU A 243 5.36 -13.16 -5.40
CA GLU A 243 4.40 -12.17 -4.88
C GLU A 243 3.37 -11.81 -5.95
N SER A 244 3.85 -11.48 -7.15
CA SER A 244 2.99 -11.12 -8.27
C SER A 244 2.04 -12.25 -8.66
N ALA A 245 2.52 -13.50 -8.66
CA ALA A 245 1.70 -14.67 -8.96
C ALA A 245 0.61 -14.89 -7.91
N ILE A 246 0.91 -14.66 -6.61
CA ILE A 246 -0.09 -14.77 -5.54
C ILE A 246 -1.16 -13.69 -5.68
N VAL A 247 -0.76 -12.45 -5.95
CA VAL A 247 -1.71 -11.34 -6.15
C VAL A 247 -2.63 -11.62 -7.34
N LEU A 248 -2.04 -11.89 -8.51
CA LEU A 248 -2.83 -12.17 -9.73
C LEU A 248 -3.67 -13.43 -9.59
N GLY A 249 -3.15 -14.48 -8.96
CA GLY A 249 -3.88 -15.72 -8.68
C GLY A 249 -5.07 -15.49 -7.75
N SER A 250 -4.90 -14.69 -6.70
CA SER A 250 -5.99 -14.38 -5.75
C SER A 250 -7.11 -13.57 -6.43
N VAL A 251 -6.76 -12.59 -7.26
CA VAL A 251 -7.73 -11.82 -8.06
C VAL A 251 -8.44 -12.72 -9.08
N ALA A 252 -7.69 -13.62 -9.75
CA ALA A 252 -8.29 -14.57 -10.68
C ALA A 252 -9.29 -15.51 -9.99
N ILE A 253 -8.96 -16.03 -8.79
CA ILE A 253 -9.87 -16.86 -8.00
C ILE A 253 -11.15 -16.08 -7.66
N LEU A 254 -11.01 -14.83 -7.18
CA LEU A 254 -12.16 -13.97 -6.89
C LEU A 254 -13.07 -13.78 -8.12
N PHE A 255 -12.49 -13.51 -9.29
CA PHE A 255 -13.25 -13.32 -10.53
C PHE A 255 -13.92 -14.61 -10.99
N VAL A 256 -13.25 -15.75 -10.85
CA VAL A 256 -13.87 -17.06 -11.13
C VAL A 256 -15.05 -17.29 -10.19
N SER A 257 -14.91 -17.04 -8.89
CA SER A 257 -16.02 -17.16 -7.93
C SER A 257 -17.22 -16.29 -8.33
N PHE A 258 -16.98 -15.04 -8.70
CA PHE A 258 -18.02 -14.14 -9.19
C PHE A 258 -18.73 -14.67 -10.44
N VAL A 259 -17.95 -15.10 -11.44
CA VAL A 259 -18.49 -15.67 -12.68
C VAL A 259 -19.32 -16.93 -12.40
N VAL A 260 -18.84 -17.83 -11.51
CA VAL A 260 -19.59 -19.04 -11.12
C VAL A 260 -20.95 -18.68 -10.50
N VAL A 261 -21.00 -17.69 -9.60
CA VAL A 261 -22.26 -17.21 -9.00
C VAL A 261 -23.22 -16.69 -10.08
N GLN A 262 -22.73 -15.89 -11.04
CA GLN A 262 -23.54 -15.40 -12.15
C GLN A 262 -24.10 -16.54 -13.02
N PHE A 263 -23.28 -17.54 -13.36
CA PHE A 263 -23.69 -18.68 -14.17
C PHE A 263 -24.72 -19.56 -13.45
N GLN A 264 -24.52 -19.86 -12.16
CA GLN A 264 -25.48 -20.67 -11.39
C GLN A 264 -26.86 -20.02 -11.34
N TYR A 265 -26.93 -18.69 -11.25
CA TYR A 265 -28.20 -17.96 -11.30
C TYR A 265 -28.82 -17.96 -12.71
N PHE A 266 -28.01 -17.70 -13.74
CA PHE A 266 -28.50 -17.66 -15.13
C PHE A 266 -29.06 -19.02 -15.62
N PHE A 267 -28.49 -20.13 -15.14
CA PHE A 267 -28.90 -21.50 -15.51
C PHE A 267 -29.76 -22.20 -14.44
N GLY A 268 -29.91 -21.63 -13.24
CA GLY A 268 -30.65 -22.21 -12.10
C GLY A 268 -32.18 -22.13 -12.21
N GLY A 269 -32.71 -21.47 -13.25
CA GLY A 269 -34.13 -21.48 -13.60
C GLY A 269 -35.02 -20.59 -12.72
N GLN A 270 -36.27 -20.41 -13.17
CA GLN A 270 -37.31 -19.53 -12.61
C GLN A 270 -37.70 -19.77 -11.14
N ALA A 271 -37.06 -20.71 -10.44
CA ALA A 271 -37.34 -21.07 -9.05
C ALA A 271 -36.71 -20.14 -8.00
N ASN A 272 -35.74 -19.29 -8.37
CA ASN A 272 -35.07 -18.36 -7.44
C ASN A 272 -35.39 -16.86 -7.69
N ILE A 273 -36.32 -16.53 -8.58
CA ILE A 273 -36.62 -15.14 -9.02
C ILE A 273 -37.57 -14.41 -8.04
N HIS A 274 -37.82 -14.94 -6.85
CA HIS A 274 -38.76 -14.34 -5.86
C HIS A 274 -38.08 -13.91 -4.54
N ILE A 275 -36.80 -13.54 -4.60
CA ILE A 275 -36.04 -12.97 -3.49
C ILE A 275 -35.26 -11.83 -4.13
N ASP A 276 -35.71 -10.59 -4.24
CA ASP A 276 -36.32 -9.69 -3.28
C ASP A 276 -37.12 -8.65 -4.08
N GLY A 277 -38.02 -7.89 -3.45
CA GLY A 277 -38.92 -6.91 -4.07
C GLY A 277 -38.29 -5.70 -4.77
N TYR A 278 -37.25 -5.89 -5.58
CA TYR A 278 -36.69 -4.91 -6.49
C TYR A 278 -37.53 -4.83 -7.76
N THR A 279 -37.84 -3.61 -8.18
CA THR A 279 -38.40 -3.38 -9.53
C THR A 279 -37.34 -3.73 -10.57
N PHE A 280 -37.75 -4.32 -11.69
CA PHE A 280 -36.85 -4.76 -12.79
C PHE A 280 -35.89 -3.65 -13.27
N SER A 281 -36.29 -2.39 -13.11
CA SER A 281 -35.56 -1.16 -13.37
C SER A 281 -34.34 -0.91 -12.46
N GLU A 282 -34.39 -1.28 -11.16
CA GLU A 282 -33.23 -1.13 -10.26
C GLU A 282 -32.16 -2.20 -10.53
N TYR A 283 -32.57 -3.43 -10.89
CA TYR A 283 -31.64 -4.51 -11.18
C TYR A 283 -30.87 -4.32 -12.50
N ALA A 284 -31.46 -3.61 -13.48
CA ALA A 284 -30.86 -3.39 -14.79
C ALA A 284 -29.83 -2.24 -14.83
N ARG A 285 -30.01 -1.19 -14.01
CA ARG A 285 -29.06 -0.06 -13.91
C ARG A 285 -27.89 -0.31 -12.94
N ARG A 286 -28.04 -1.26 -12.03
CA ARG A 286 -27.05 -1.56 -10.99
C ARG A 286 -25.95 -2.49 -11.53
N GLY A 287 -24.68 -2.11 -11.35
CA GLY A 287 -23.53 -2.97 -11.57
C GLY A 287 -22.78 -2.84 -12.90
N PHE A 288 -23.32 -2.18 -13.92
CA PHE A 288 -22.55 -1.97 -15.16
C PHE A 288 -21.34 -1.06 -14.95
N GLY A 289 -21.53 0.08 -14.27
CA GLY A 289 -20.45 1.03 -13.98
C GLY A 289 -19.36 0.44 -13.10
N GLU A 290 -19.75 -0.37 -12.12
CA GLU A 290 -18.86 -1.09 -11.22
C GLU A 290 -18.04 -2.13 -11.98
N LEU A 291 -18.64 -2.89 -12.91
CA LEU A 291 -17.90 -3.85 -13.75
C LEU A 291 -16.95 -3.17 -14.74
N VAL A 292 -17.30 -1.99 -15.25
CA VAL A 292 -16.37 -1.15 -16.03
C VAL A 292 -15.20 -0.69 -15.14
N ALA A 293 -15.46 -0.29 -13.90
CA ALA A 293 -14.40 0.04 -12.94
C ALA A 293 -13.51 -1.19 -12.65
N VAL A 294 -14.09 -2.37 -12.44
CA VAL A 294 -13.33 -3.63 -12.29
C VAL A 294 -12.43 -3.88 -13.49
N ALA A 295 -12.93 -3.67 -14.72
CA ALA A 295 -12.13 -3.82 -15.93
C ALA A 295 -10.95 -2.82 -15.97
N PHE A 296 -11.21 -1.55 -15.66
CA PHE A 296 -10.20 -0.50 -15.60
C PHE A 296 -9.11 -0.80 -14.55
N PHE A 297 -9.51 -1.16 -13.32
CA PHE A 297 -8.57 -1.49 -12.25
C PHE A 297 -7.81 -2.79 -12.52
N SER A 298 -8.43 -3.78 -13.19
CA SER A 298 -7.74 -5.01 -13.61
C SER A 298 -6.64 -4.72 -14.62
N LEU A 299 -6.90 -3.81 -15.57
CA LEU A 299 -5.89 -3.36 -16.53
C LEU A 299 -4.74 -2.64 -15.81
N LEU A 300 -5.05 -1.73 -14.89
CA LEU A 300 -4.04 -1.01 -14.10
C LEU A 300 -3.20 -1.96 -13.25
N LEU A 301 -3.82 -2.99 -12.65
CA LEU A 301 -3.13 -4.05 -11.91
C LEU A 301 -2.13 -4.81 -12.81
N ILE A 302 -2.58 -5.26 -13.99
CA ILE A 302 -1.74 -6.02 -14.93
C ILE A 302 -0.59 -5.17 -15.44
N LEU A 303 -0.83 -3.90 -15.78
CA LEU A 303 0.20 -2.97 -16.25
C LEU A 303 1.21 -2.65 -15.13
N GLY A 304 0.72 -2.34 -13.93
CA GLY A 304 1.55 -2.02 -12.76
C GLY A 304 2.44 -3.20 -12.38
N PHE A 305 1.87 -4.39 -12.21
CA PHE A 305 2.65 -5.61 -11.94
C PHE A 305 3.51 -6.00 -13.15
N GLY A 306 3.08 -5.68 -14.37
CA GLY A 306 3.84 -5.87 -15.59
C GLY A 306 5.16 -5.10 -15.60
N ALA A 307 5.14 -3.83 -15.17
CA ALA A 307 6.30 -2.96 -15.07
C ALA A 307 7.23 -3.33 -13.90
N VAL A 308 6.66 -3.86 -12.82
CA VAL A 308 7.35 -4.04 -11.54
C VAL A 308 7.87 -5.45 -11.28
N THR A 309 7.29 -6.47 -11.91
CA THR A 309 7.62 -7.88 -11.65
C THR A 309 8.89 -8.32 -12.39
N ARG A 310 9.87 -8.86 -11.67
CA ARG A 310 11.05 -9.50 -12.27
C ARG A 310 10.72 -10.92 -12.74
N ARG A 311 11.06 -11.24 -13.99
CA ARG A 311 10.82 -12.54 -14.64
C ARG A 311 12.15 -13.06 -15.16
N GLU A 312 12.71 -14.05 -14.48
CA GLU A 312 14.05 -14.58 -14.79
C GLU A 312 14.01 -15.86 -15.63
N SER A 313 12.85 -16.54 -15.68
CA SER A 313 12.64 -17.80 -16.41
C SER A 313 11.49 -17.70 -17.41
N GLU A 314 11.62 -18.41 -18.54
CA GLU A 314 10.56 -18.58 -19.55
C GLU A 314 9.25 -19.12 -18.94
N THR A 315 9.33 -20.03 -17.98
CA THR A 315 8.14 -20.57 -17.28
C THR A 315 7.44 -19.50 -16.44
N GLN A 316 8.20 -18.60 -15.80
CA GLN A 316 7.64 -17.48 -15.03
C GLN A 316 6.95 -16.47 -15.95
N ARG A 317 7.56 -16.19 -17.11
CA ARG A 317 6.98 -15.30 -18.12
C ARG A 317 5.68 -15.86 -18.68
N LYS A 318 5.65 -17.16 -19.02
CA LYS A 318 4.43 -17.86 -19.47
C LYS A 318 3.34 -17.87 -18.42
N THR A 319 3.66 -18.19 -17.16
CA THR A 319 2.68 -18.24 -16.06
C THR A 319 2.07 -16.85 -15.80
N PHE A 320 2.90 -15.79 -15.75
CA PHE A 320 2.40 -14.43 -15.60
C PHE A 320 1.48 -14.04 -16.76
N SER A 321 1.90 -14.37 -17.98
CA SER A 321 1.10 -14.10 -19.19
C SER A 321 -0.22 -14.86 -19.16
N ALA A 322 -0.21 -16.13 -18.76
CA ALA A 322 -1.41 -16.95 -18.65
C ALA A 322 -2.39 -16.41 -17.60
N LEU A 323 -1.89 -16.02 -16.42
CA LEU A 323 -2.72 -15.38 -15.38
C LEU A 323 -3.30 -14.04 -15.86
N SER A 324 -2.50 -13.22 -16.54
CA SER A 324 -2.96 -11.93 -17.07
C SER A 324 -4.03 -12.11 -18.15
N VAL A 325 -3.82 -13.04 -19.08
CA VAL A 325 -4.80 -13.40 -20.12
C VAL A 325 -6.07 -13.98 -19.49
N GLY A 326 -5.94 -14.82 -18.46
CA GLY A 326 -7.06 -15.39 -17.71
C GLY A 326 -7.92 -14.31 -17.05
N ILE A 327 -7.29 -13.34 -16.36
CA ILE A 327 -8.00 -12.20 -15.76
C ILE A 327 -8.72 -11.39 -16.84
N VAL A 328 -8.06 -11.08 -17.96
CA VAL A 328 -8.70 -10.35 -19.07
C VAL A 328 -9.88 -11.12 -19.64
N ALA A 329 -9.75 -12.43 -19.85
CA ALA A 329 -10.84 -13.28 -20.33
C ALA A 329 -12.04 -13.28 -19.35
N LEU A 330 -11.78 -13.40 -18.04
CA LEU A 330 -12.82 -13.33 -17.01
C LEU A 330 -13.52 -11.97 -17.00
N VAL A 331 -12.77 -10.87 -17.12
CA VAL A 331 -13.33 -9.51 -17.23
C VAL A 331 -14.23 -9.38 -18.46
N LEU A 332 -13.80 -9.89 -19.61
CA LEU A 332 -14.63 -9.88 -20.83
C LEU A 332 -15.92 -10.68 -20.64
N VAL A 333 -15.85 -11.85 -20.00
CA VAL A 333 -17.05 -12.64 -19.67
C VAL A 333 -18.01 -11.85 -18.78
N MET A 334 -17.50 -11.19 -17.73
CA MET A 334 -18.30 -10.35 -16.83
C MET A 334 -18.97 -9.18 -17.58
N LEU A 335 -18.23 -8.48 -18.45
CA LEU A 335 -18.75 -7.37 -19.24
C LEU A 335 -19.80 -7.82 -20.26
N VAL A 336 -19.57 -8.94 -20.96
CA VAL A 336 -20.53 -9.51 -21.91
C VAL A 336 -21.81 -9.97 -21.19
N SER A 337 -21.67 -10.58 -20.01
CA SER A 337 -22.79 -10.96 -19.15
C SER A 337 -23.63 -9.74 -18.76
N ALA A 338 -22.98 -8.68 -18.28
CA ALA A 338 -23.64 -7.43 -17.92
C ALA A 338 -24.30 -6.73 -19.11
N TYR A 339 -23.64 -6.69 -20.27
CA TYR A 339 -24.19 -6.13 -21.49
C TYR A 339 -25.45 -6.88 -21.94
N ARG A 340 -25.44 -8.21 -21.90
CA ARG A 340 -26.64 -9.01 -22.23
C ARG A 340 -27.80 -8.73 -21.27
N ARG A 341 -27.52 -8.57 -19.97
CA ARG A 341 -28.53 -8.19 -18.97
C ARG A 341 -29.17 -6.84 -19.29
N LEU A 342 -28.36 -5.87 -19.72
CA LEU A 342 -28.81 -4.53 -20.12
C LEU A 342 -29.63 -4.57 -21.42
N VAL A 343 -29.18 -5.30 -22.44
CA VAL A 343 -29.94 -5.46 -23.70
C VAL A 343 -31.27 -6.19 -23.50
N LEU A 344 -31.33 -7.18 -22.60
CA LEU A 344 -32.58 -7.85 -22.25
C LEU A 344 -33.57 -6.88 -21.57
N TYR A 345 -33.06 -5.95 -20.75
CA TYR A 345 -33.88 -4.88 -20.17
C TYR A 345 -34.38 -3.90 -21.24
N GLU A 346 -33.49 -3.43 -22.11
CA GLU A 346 -33.86 -2.51 -23.20
C GLU A 346 -34.90 -3.11 -24.15
N THR A 347 -34.80 -4.41 -24.45
CA THR A 347 -35.78 -5.10 -25.30
C THR A 347 -37.11 -5.36 -24.60
N ALA A 348 -37.14 -5.49 -23.27
CA ALA A 348 -38.37 -5.69 -22.50
C ALA A 348 -39.14 -4.39 -22.21
N TYR A 349 -38.45 -3.25 -22.03
CA TYR A 349 -39.07 -1.98 -21.63
C TYR A 349 -38.98 -0.84 -22.67
N GLY A 350 -38.22 -1.01 -23.76
CA GLY A 350 -38.10 -0.01 -24.82
C GLY A 350 -37.34 1.26 -24.41
N PHE A 351 -36.95 2.09 -25.39
CA PHE A 351 -36.20 3.35 -25.21
C PHE A 351 -37.00 4.50 -24.58
N SER A 352 -38.07 4.22 -23.84
CA SER A 352 -38.99 5.23 -23.34
C SER A 352 -39.01 5.29 -21.81
N GLU A 353 -38.36 6.37 -21.33
CA GLU A 353 -38.25 6.96 -19.98
C GLU A 353 -37.03 6.60 -19.11
#